data_AF-A0A928ZX73-F1
#
_entry.id   AF-A0A928ZX73-F1
#
_cell.length_a   1.000
_cell.length_b   1.000
_cell.length_c   1.000
_cell.angle_alpha   90.00
_cell.angle_beta   90.00
_cell.angle_gamma   90.00
#
_symmetry.space_group_name_H-M   'P 1'
#
loop_
_entity.id
_entity.type
_entity.pdbx_description
1 polymer ?
#
loop_
_entity_poly.entity_id
_entity_poly.type
_entity_poly.pdbx_seq_one_letter_code
_entity_poly.pdbx_strand_id
1 'polypeptide(L)'
;MSSIVDPIFPMKGDIPLSSSDLHSRITSALIRDEANAWQPRGPKAVGIPKQMATLEKYDVAAPFIAVPALDEDGKKITFSEQATHWALQSLPLSDDDNMWSNPTEAIKQIEIQYGDVLPKPNVQWQETTSDKTMSLLAFQGIGSHRLEQVKDDPNAAYRVDLSWMVAFPVREGFERYGACAFFDNNRQLIRIYTAYNDKTHYPNAPTWEAAKWCWRCSLFAGVTVADHLGSVHYLASNLLVTATREQLPPEHPFRRLLTPFIYGTADVNRDAYVLLSPKQGLAHRTFAFTYDGMVRCLLKGVEFVRLQTFSEALAAAGTNSLRDEFPYATDGLALYEILEKYVRDYLAIYFPDNTSVADPSIRHWWSALTKQAPNLGLKPLQTAEQLIRVTTHFMFTVTGFHGQVGDVVAYTRDPAFVGAKIRAGQTIGDVQS
;
A
#
# COMPACT_ATOMS: atom_id res chain seq x y z
N MET A 1 34.22 -1.16 17.29
CA MET A 1 33.02 -0.32 17.12
C MET A 1 31.71 -1.05 17.45
N SER A 2 31.66 -2.39 17.51
CA SER A 2 30.42 -3.13 17.87
C SER A 2 29.98 -3.00 19.33
N SER A 3 30.86 -2.65 20.27
CA SER A 3 30.53 -2.60 21.71
C SER A 3 29.94 -1.28 22.22
N ILE A 4 29.78 -0.27 21.36
CA ILE A 4 29.29 1.08 21.76
C ILE A 4 27.84 1.32 21.31
N VAL A 5 27.36 0.59 20.30
CA VAL A 5 26.06 0.86 19.66
C VAL A 5 24.89 0.26 20.45
N ASP A 6 25.04 -0.97 20.95
CA ASP A 6 24.02 -1.65 21.76
C ASP A 6 23.48 -0.81 22.94
N PRO A 7 24.31 -0.10 23.72
CA PRO A 7 23.80 0.72 24.82
C PRO A 7 23.11 2.02 24.39
N ILE A 8 23.28 2.50 23.15
CA ILE A 8 22.70 3.77 22.69
C ILE A 8 21.32 3.56 22.06
N PHE A 9 21.14 2.48 21.28
CA PHE A 9 19.86 2.12 20.65
C PHE A 9 19.50 0.66 20.99
N PRO A 10 19.09 0.38 22.24
CA PRO A 10 18.77 -0.98 22.67
C PRO A 10 17.44 -1.46 22.07
N MET A 11 17.39 -2.74 21.72
CA MET A 11 16.13 -3.44 21.45
C MET A 11 15.52 -3.87 22.80
N LYS A 12 14.18 -3.89 22.91
CA LYS A 12 13.49 -4.34 24.13
C LYS A 12 13.52 -5.86 24.29
N GLY A 13 13.54 -6.61 23.18
CA GLY A 13 13.61 -8.06 23.15
C GLY A 13 14.99 -8.58 22.76
N ASP A 14 15.18 -9.89 22.92
CA ASP A 14 16.36 -10.65 22.49
C ASP A 14 16.30 -10.94 20.99
N ILE A 15 16.18 -9.88 20.19
CA ILE A 15 16.15 -9.98 18.73
C ILE A 15 17.58 -10.27 18.26
N PRO A 16 17.83 -11.37 17.51
CA PRO A 16 19.17 -11.77 17.06
C PRO A 16 19.63 -10.92 15.86
N LEU A 17 19.52 -9.60 16.00
CA LEU A 17 19.93 -8.60 15.03
C LEU A 17 21.40 -8.25 15.26
N SER A 18 22.18 -8.21 14.18
CA SER A 18 23.60 -7.86 14.27
C SER A 18 23.82 -6.51 14.97
N SER A 19 24.87 -6.40 15.77
CA SER A 19 25.31 -5.13 16.36
C SER A 19 25.76 -4.13 15.29
N SER A 20 26.10 -4.60 14.08
CA SER A 20 26.42 -3.75 12.93
C SER A 20 25.19 -3.24 12.17
N ASP A 21 23.98 -3.77 12.44
CA ASP A 21 22.75 -3.27 11.84
C ASP A 21 22.25 -2.02 12.59
N LEU A 22 23.02 -0.94 12.43
CA LEU A 22 22.70 0.37 12.98
C LEU A 22 21.39 0.93 12.44
N HIS A 23 21.07 0.65 11.17
CA HIS A 23 19.88 1.22 10.55
C HIS A 23 18.61 0.70 11.23
N SER A 24 18.47 -0.62 11.36
CA SER A 24 17.29 -1.23 11.97
C SER A 24 17.13 -0.81 13.43
N ARG A 25 18.23 -0.70 14.19
CA ARG A 25 18.23 -0.25 15.59
C ARG A 25 17.78 1.21 15.75
N ILE A 26 18.37 2.13 14.98
CA ILE A 26 18.01 3.55 15.03
C ILE A 26 16.56 3.74 14.57
N THR A 27 16.17 3.10 13.46
CA THR A 27 14.80 3.20 12.93
C THR A 27 13.78 2.65 13.92
N SER A 28 14.07 1.54 14.61
CA SER A 28 13.19 0.97 15.63
C SER A 28 12.98 1.93 16.81
N ALA A 29 14.05 2.61 17.25
CA ALA A 29 13.96 3.62 18.30
C ALA A 29 13.11 4.83 17.86
N LEU A 30 13.33 5.33 16.63
CA LEU A 30 12.55 6.45 16.07
C LEU A 30 11.07 6.11 15.93
N ILE A 31 10.73 4.94 15.39
CA ILE A 31 9.34 4.47 15.27
C ILE A 31 8.66 4.45 16.64
N ARG A 32 9.37 3.96 17.67
CA ARG A 32 8.86 3.89 19.03
C ARG A 32 8.65 5.29 19.64
N ASP A 33 9.60 6.20 19.47
CA ASP A 33 9.46 7.58 19.94
C ASP A 33 8.30 8.29 19.26
N GLU A 34 8.16 8.11 17.94
CA GLU A 34 7.06 8.68 17.17
C GLU A 34 5.70 8.09 17.60
N ALA A 35 5.60 6.77 17.77
CA ALA A 35 4.39 6.11 18.24
C ALA A 35 3.99 6.56 19.65
N ASN A 36 4.96 6.75 20.56
CA ASN A 36 4.71 7.26 21.91
C ASN A 36 4.30 8.74 21.92
N ALA A 37 4.85 9.54 21.00
CA ALA A 37 4.50 10.95 20.85
C ALA A 37 3.18 11.16 20.08
N TRP A 38 2.73 10.14 19.34
CA TRP A 38 1.54 10.24 18.50
C TRP A 38 0.29 10.48 19.34
N GLN A 39 -0.53 11.42 18.88
CA GLN A 39 -1.81 11.76 19.50
C GLN A 39 -2.92 11.54 18.47
N PRO A 40 -3.97 10.76 18.81
CA PRO A 40 -5.10 10.56 17.91
C PRO A 40 -5.72 11.91 17.54
N ARG A 41 -5.83 12.17 16.23
CA ARG A 41 -6.48 13.37 15.71
C ARG A 41 -7.90 12.99 15.27
N GLY A 42 -8.90 13.64 15.87
CA GLY A 42 -10.31 13.45 15.48
C GLY A 42 -10.72 14.35 14.30
N PRO A 43 -11.97 14.28 13.84
CA PRO A 43 -12.49 15.10 12.75
C PRO A 43 -12.29 16.61 12.92
N LYS A 44 -12.18 17.08 14.17
CA LYS A 44 -11.91 18.49 14.51
C LYS A 44 -10.49 18.96 14.17
N ALA A 45 -9.59 18.04 13.80
CA ALA A 45 -8.22 18.34 13.42
C ALA A 45 -8.07 18.74 11.95
N VAL A 46 -9.11 18.51 11.12
CA VAL A 46 -9.14 18.97 9.73
C VAL A 46 -9.33 20.49 9.75
N GLY A 47 -8.32 21.22 9.27
CA GLY A 47 -8.35 22.67 9.20
C GLY A 47 -9.30 23.19 8.13
N ILE A 48 -9.57 24.50 8.19
CA ILE A 48 -10.20 25.21 7.08
C ILE A 48 -9.12 25.45 6.02
N PRO A 49 -9.40 25.23 4.73
CA PRO A 49 -8.47 25.59 3.65
C PRO A 49 -8.00 27.04 3.77
N LYS A 50 -6.73 27.30 3.49
CA LYS A 50 -6.06 28.58 3.74
C LYS A 50 -5.58 29.23 2.45
N GLN A 51 -5.05 28.43 1.52
CA GLN A 51 -4.43 28.98 0.31
C GLN A 51 -4.67 28.11 -0.94
N MET A 52 -4.78 28.79 -2.07
CA MET A 52 -4.64 28.21 -3.41
C MET A 52 -3.31 28.69 -3.98
N ALA A 53 -2.34 27.80 -4.15
CA ALA A 53 -1.00 28.14 -4.59
C ALA A 53 -0.33 26.95 -5.26
N THR A 54 0.59 27.22 -6.20
CA THR A 54 1.49 26.19 -6.73
C THR A 54 2.33 25.61 -5.59
N LEU A 55 2.34 24.28 -5.48
CA LEU A 55 3.06 23.57 -4.43
C LEU A 55 4.49 23.28 -4.88
N GLU A 56 5.45 23.55 -4.00
CA GLU A 56 6.80 22.97 -4.07
C GLU A 56 6.68 21.44 -3.96
N LYS A 57 7.43 20.70 -4.78
CA LYS A 57 7.35 19.24 -4.86
C LYS A 57 8.72 18.61 -4.88
N TYR A 58 8.81 17.39 -4.37
CA TYR A 58 9.97 16.52 -4.48
C TYR A 58 9.75 15.46 -5.56
N ASP A 59 10.74 15.28 -6.42
CA ASP A 59 10.69 14.26 -7.49
C ASP A 59 10.99 12.87 -6.92
N VAL A 60 9.96 12.03 -6.83
CA VAL A 60 10.08 10.64 -6.37
C VAL A 60 10.60 9.75 -7.49
N ALA A 61 10.03 9.90 -8.68
CA ALA A 61 10.40 9.15 -9.88
C ALA A 61 10.27 10.09 -11.09
N ALA A 62 11.24 10.99 -11.26
CA ALA A 62 11.21 11.98 -12.33
C ALA A 62 11.13 11.32 -13.73
N PRO A 63 10.36 11.88 -14.68
CA PRO A 63 9.43 13.01 -14.56
C PRO A 63 7.99 12.60 -14.16
N PHE A 64 7.77 11.36 -13.72
CA PHE A 64 6.45 10.74 -13.62
C PHE A 64 5.72 11.00 -12.30
N ILE A 65 6.44 11.10 -11.18
CA ILE A 65 5.85 11.25 -9.85
C ILE A 65 6.61 12.32 -9.06
N ALA A 66 5.88 13.37 -8.65
CA ALA A 66 6.36 14.40 -7.74
C ALA A 66 5.34 14.64 -6.62
N VAL A 67 5.79 14.69 -5.37
CA VAL A 67 4.92 14.83 -4.18
C VAL A 67 5.07 16.19 -3.53
N PRO A 68 4.00 16.85 -3.06
CA PRO A 68 4.10 18.14 -2.37
C PRO A 68 5.01 18.09 -1.14
N ALA A 69 5.84 19.12 -0.98
CA ALA A 69 6.81 19.23 0.11
C ALA A 69 6.18 19.60 1.47
N LEU A 70 4.96 20.14 1.47
CA LEU A 70 4.30 20.63 2.67
C LEU A 70 2.79 20.46 2.58
N ASP A 71 2.18 19.85 3.59
CA ASP A 71 0.74 19.84 3.78
C ASP A 71 0.19 21.20 4.29
N GLU A 72 -1.08 21.49 4.03
CA GLU A 72 -1.73 22.75 4.42
C GLU A 72 -1.91 22.90 5.94
N ASP A 73 -2.08 21.77 6.63
CA ASP A 73 -2.12 21.66 8.09
C ASP A 73 -0.84 21.00 8.65
N GLY A 74 0.15 20.79 7.78
CA GLY A 74 1.36 20.07 8.08
C GLY A 74 2.48 20.91 8.66
N LYS A 75 3.53 20.22 9.09
CA LYS A 75 4.79 20.84 9.49
C LYS A 75 5.81 20.69 8.37
N LYS A 76 6.63 21.73 8.16
CA LYS A 76 7.83 21.58 7.33
C LYS A 76 8.80 20.65 8.03
N ILE A 77 9.38 19.73 7.27
CA ILE A 77 10.47 18.90 7.75
C ILE A 77 11.66 19.78 8.12
N THR A 78 12.11 19.65 9.37
CA THR A 78 13.20 20.42 9.95
C THR A 78 14.55 20.00 9.35
N PHE A 79 15.55 20.87 9.48
CA PHE A 79 16.92 20.52 9.07
C PHE A 79 17.46 19.28 9.79
N SER A 80 17.16 19.13 11.09
CA SER A 80 17.56 17.97 11.88
C SER A 80 16.92 16.67 11.41
N GLU A 81 15.64 16.69 11.04
CA GLU A 81 14.96 15.52 10.47
C GLU A 81 15.59 15.16 9.12
N GLN A 82 15.78 16.14 8.23
CA GLN A 82 16.45 15.91 6.94
C GLN A 82 17.86 15.31 7.11
N ALA A 83 18.66 15.84 8.04
CA ALA A 83 20.00 15.32 8.34
C ALA A 83 19.94 13.89 8.92
N THR A 84 18.95 13.59 9.75
CA THR A 84 18.74 12.25 10.31
C THR A 84 18.40 11.24 9.21
N HIS A 85 17.48 11.59 8.31
CA HIS A 85 17.15 10.74 7.17
C HIS A 85 18.34 10.52 6.23
N TRP A 86 19.09 11.58 5.92
CA TRP A 86 20.31 11.46 5.12
C TRP A 86 21.34 10.54 5.77
N ALA A 87 21.52 10.64 7.10
CA ALA A 87 22.41 9.75 7.83
C ALA A 87 21.95 8.28 7.77
N LEU A 88 20.66 8.02 7.97
CA LEU A 88 20.07 6.67 7.85
C LEU A 88 20.27 6.08 6.45
N GLN A 89 20.03 6.88 5.41
CA GLN A 89 20.23 6.47 4.02
C GLN A 89 21.70 6.23 3.67
N SER A 90 22.64 6.80 4.43
CA SER A 90 24.08 6.63 4.23
C SER A 90 24.66 5.42 4.96
N LEU A 91 23.89 4.79 5.86
CA LEU A 91 24.31 3.57 6.54
C LEU A 91 24.41 2.41 5.52
N PRO A 92 25.38 1.50 5.64
CA PRO A 92 25.46 0.34 4.76
C PRO A 92 24.15 -0.45 4.72
N LEU A 93 23.79 -0.95 3.54
CA LEU A 93 22.74 -1.96 3.38
C LEU A 93 23.40 -3.34 3.45
N SER A 94 23.08 -4.10 4.50
CA SER A 94 23.46 -5.51 4.64
C SER A 94 22.22 -6.39 4.69
N ASP A 95 22.27 -7.51 3.98
CA ASP A 95 21.22 -8.53 3.96
C ASP A 95 21.68 -9.73 4.81
N ASP A 96 21.76 -9.52 6.12
CA ASP A 96 22.24 -10.51 7.07
C ASP A 96 21.37 -11.77 7.01
N ASP A 97 22.01 -12.95 7.02
CA ASP A 97 21.32 -14.25 6.92
C ASP A 97 20.83 -14.77 8.29
N ASN A 98 20.51 -13.86 9.21
CA ASN A 98 20.06 -14.20 10.55
C ASN A 98 18.60 -14.66 10.50
N MET A 99 18.38 -15.94 10.73
CA MET A 99 17.05 -16.54 10.80
C MET A 99 16.55 -16.63 12.24
N TRP A 100 15.22 -16.57 12.41
CA TRP A 100 14.59 -16.90 13.68
C TRP A 100 14.82 -18.37 14.03
N SER A 101 15.02 -18.67 15.31
CA SER A 101 15.22 -20.05 15.77
C SER A 101 13.98 -20.92 15.59
N ASN A 102 12.79 -20.33 15.78
CA ASN A 102 11.49 -20.93 15.49
C ASN A 102 10.39 -19.82 15.45
N PRO A 103 9.22 -20.08 14.83
CA PRO A 103 8.13 -19.09 14.75
C PRO A 103 7.61 -18.61 16.10
N THR A 104 7.49 -19.50 17.09
CA THR A 104 6.94 -19.17 18.43
C THR A 104 7.81 -18.14 19.15
N GLU A 105 9.13 -18.32 19.12
CA GLU A 105 10.07 -17.37 19.71
C GLU A 105 10.09 -16.05 18.94
N ALA A 106 10.00 -16.10 17.61
CA ALA A 106 9.94 -14.90 16.78
C ALA A 106 8.74 -14.01 17.13
N ILE A 107 7.53 -14.59 17.20
CA ILE A 107 6.30 -13.88 17.57
C ILE A 107 6.44 -13.25 18.95
N LYS A 108 6.98 -13.99 19.93
CA LYS A 108 7.19 -13.50 21.29
C LYS A 108 8.15 -12.31 21.32
N GLN A 109 9.28 -12.38 20.63
CA GLN A 109 10.26 -11.28 20.62
C GLN A 109 9.75 -10.05 19.86
N ILE A 110 8.99 -10.24 18.78
CA ILE A 110 8.30 -9.16 18.07
C ILE A 110 7.27 -8.48 18.97
N GLU A 111 6.49 -9.25 19.74
CA GLU A 111 5.52 -8.70 20.68
C GLU A 111 6.20 -7.92 21.83
N ILE A 112 7.33 -8.42 22.37
CA ILE A 112 8.14 -7.67 23.35
C ILE A 112 8.65 -6.36 22.73
N GLN A 113 9.11 -6.43 21.48
CA GLN A 113 9.70 -5.28 20.80
C GLN A 113 8.68 -4.23 20.37
N TYR A 114 7.47 -4.61 19.98
CA TYR A 114 6.54 -3.72 19.29
C TYR A 114 5.08 -3.77 19.80
N GLY A 115 4.72 -4.71 20.68
CA GLY A 115 3.33 -4.93 21.11
C GLY A 115 2.69 -3.74 21.84
N ASP A 116 3.50 -2.86 22.42
CA ASP A 116 3.05 -1.64 23.10
C ASP A 116 2.95 -0.41 22.17
N VAL A 117 3.47 -0.47 20.94
CA VAL A 117 3.46 0.65 19.98
C VAL A 117 2.69 0.35 18.69
N LEU A 118 2.60 -0.90 18.27
CA LEU A 118 1.81 -1.27 17.10
C LEU A 118 0.31 -1.30 17.43
N PRO A 119 -0.55 -0.84 16.50
CA PRO A 119 -1.99 -0.94 16.71
C PRO A 119 -2.41 -2.41 16.85
N LYS A 120 -3.45 -2.65 17.65
CA LYS A 120 -4.06 -3.97 17.76
C LYS A 120 -4.74 -4.31 16.44
N PRO A 121 -4.46 -5.47 15.83
CA PRO A 121 -5.07 -5.84 14.56
C PRO A 121 -6.57 -6.09 14.76
N ASN A 122 -7.36 -5.69 13.77
CA ASN A 122 -8.81 -5.91 13.78
C ASN A 122 -9.16 -7.40 13.63
N VAL A 123 -8.26 -8.18 13.03
CA VAL A 123 -8.43 -9.61 12.77
C VAL A 123 -7.27 -10.38 13.40
N GLN A 124 -7.58 -11.45 14.14
CA GLN A 124 -6.60 -12.37 14.70
C GLN A 124 -6.63 -13.69 13.94
N TRP A 125 -5.52 -14.01 13.26
CA TRP A 125 -5.37 -15.24 12.49
C TRP A 125 -4.94 -16.39 13.41
N GLN A 126 -5.75 -17.45 13.46
CA GLN A 126 -5.46 -18.63 14.30
C GLN A 126 -4.45 -19.59 13.65
N GLU A 127 -4.34 -19.54 12.32
CA GLU A 127 -3.44 -20.37 11.52
C GLU A 127 -2.99 -19.55 10.31
N THR A 128 -1.68 -19.55 10.03
CA THR A 128 -1.05 -18.61 9.10
C THR A 128 -0.48 -19.28 7.86
N THR A 129 -0.34 -20.61 7.86
CA THR A 129 0.39 -21.34 6.80
C THR A 129 -0.45 -22.34 6.03
N SER A 130 -1.64 -22.69 6.52
CA SER A 130 -2.52 -23.69 5.91
C SER A 130 -3.06 -23.29 4.53
N ASP A 131 -3.49 -24.27 3.74
CA ASP A 131 -4.15 -24.03 2.44
C ASP A 131 -5.45 -23.22 2.61
N LYS A 132 -6.18 -23.46 3.70
CA LYS A 132 -7.35 -22.66 4.10
C LYS A 132 -6.97 -21.19 4.31
N THR A 133 -5.82 -20.93 4.93
CA THR A 133 -5.32 -19.56 5.12
C THR A 133 -5.01 -18.90 3.77
N MET A 134 -4.48 -19.63 2.79
CA MET A 134 -4.27 -19.08 1.45
C MET A 134 -5.58 -18.66 0.79
N SER A 135 -6.62 -19.49 0.92
CA SER A 135 -7.98 -19.13 0.49
C SER A 135 -8.49 -17.89 1.21
N LEU A 136 -8.34 -17.81 2.53
CA LEU A 136 -8.77 -16.63 3.28
C LEU A 136 -7.99 -15.37 2.89
N LEU A 137 -6.68 -15.46 2.63
CA LEU A 137 -5.89 -14.34 2.12
C LEU A 137 -6.44 -13.82 0.77
N ALA A 138 -6.81 -14.74 -0.13
CA ALA A 138 -7.29 -14.40 -1.47
C ALA A 138 -8.73 -13.88 -1.50
N PHE A 139 -9.62 -14.36 -0.62
CA PHE A 139 -11.05 -14.03 -0.67
C PHE A 139 -11.51 -13.08 0.44
N GLN A 140 -10.76 -12.96 1.54
CA GLN A 140 -11.17 -12.17 2.72
C GLN A 140 -10.03 -11.32 3.30
N GLY A 141 -8.79 -11.49 2.84
CA GLY A 141 -7.62 -10.78 3.32
C GLY A 141 -7.07 -9.78 2.30
N ILE A 142 -5.77 -9.47 2.45
CA ILE A 142 -5.03 -8.53 1.61
C ILE A 142 -4.97 -8.90 0.11
N GLY A 143 -5.33 -10.12 -0.28
CA GLY A 143 -5.40 -10.54 -1.68
C GLY A 143 -6.73 -10.26 -2.38
N SER A 144 -7.76 -9.87 -1.64
CA SER A 144 -9.14 -9.79 -2.15
C SER A 144 -9.28 -8.88 -3.37
N HIS A 145 -8.61 -7.72 -3.38
CA HIS A 145 -8.67 -6.80 -4.53
C HIS A 145 -7.95 -7.29 -5.79
N ARG A 146 -7.20 -8.40 -5.70
CA ARG A 146 -6.49 -9.04 -6.82
C ARG A 146 -7.13 -10.35 -7.27
N LEU A 147 -8.25 -10.74 -6.67
CA LEU A 147 -8.97 -11.94 -7.05
C LEU A 147 -9.61 -11.75 -8.43
N GLU A 148 -9.34 -12.68 -9.35
CA GLU A 148 -9.90 -12.68 -10.70
C GLU A 148 -10.55 -14.03 -11.00
N GLN A 149 -11.66 -14.02 -11.75
CA GLN A 149 -12.26 -15.23 -12.30
C GLN A 149 -11.39 -15.79 -13.44
N VAL A 150 -11.19 -17.10 -13.43
CA VAL A 150 -10.52 -17.83 -14.50
C VAL A 150 -11.58 -18.41 -15.44
N LYS A 151 -11.44 -18.15 -16.75
CA LYS A 151 -12.40 -18.60 -17.77
C LYS A 151 -11.92 -19.79 -18.59
N ASP A 152 -10.60 -19.99 -18.65
CA ASP A 152 -9.94 -20.90 -19.58
C ASP A 152 -9.29 -22.12 -18.89
N ASP A 153 -9.66 -22.40 -17.64
CA ASP A 153 -9.20 -23.58 -16.89
C ASP A 153 -10.42 -24.31 -16.29
N PRO A 154 -10.66 -25.59 -16.64
CA PRO A 154 -11.82 -26.33 -16.14
C PRO A 154 -11.74 -26.65 -14.64
N ASN A 155 -10.56 -26.59 -14.04
CA ASN A 155 -10.34 -26.93 -12.63
C ASN A 155 -10.22 -25.68 -11.74
N ALA A 156 -9.79 -24.54 -12.29
CA ALA A 156 -9.65 -23.29 -11.55
C ALA A 156 -10.81 -22.33 -11.86
N ALA A 157 -11.51 -21.88 -10.82
CA ALA A 157 -12.55 -20.86 -10.93
C ALA A 157 -11.99 -19.45 -10.68
N TYR A 158 -10.99 -19.32 -9.82
CA TYR A 158 -10.40 -18.04 -9.46
C TYR A 158 -8.87 -18.11 -9.37
N ARG A 159 -8.22 -16.95 -9.45
CA ARG A 159 -6.79 -16.82 -9.22
C ARG A 159 -6.43 -15.49 -8.55
N VAL A 160 -5.26 -15.46 -7.94
CA VAL A 160 -4.54 -14.24 -7.59
C VAL A 160 -3.19 -14.30 -8.27
N ASP A 161 -3.01 -13.47 -9.30
CA ASP A 161 -1.82 -13.48 -10.16
C ASP A 161 -0.82 -12.36 -9.80
N LEU A 162 0.35 -12.79 -9.34
CA LEU A 162 1.50 -11.93 -9.03
C LEU A 162 2.72 -12.31 -9.88
N SER A 163 2.55 -13.16 -10.91
CA SER A 163 3.65 -13.66 -11.75
C SER A 163 4.42 -12.54 -12.46
N TRP A 164 3.79 -11.40 -12.72
CA TRP A 164 4.42 -10.20 -13.27
C TRP A 164 5.62 -9.70 -12.45
N MET A 165 5.68 -10.00 -11.15
CA MET A 165 6.77 -9.56 -10.27
C MET A 165 8.11 -10.22 -10.61
N VAL A 166 8.12 -11.35 -11.34
CA VAL A 166 9.36 -12.03 -11.76
C VAL A 166 10.25 -11.13 -12.61
N ALA A 167 9.63 -10.18 -13.33
CA ALA A 167 10.32 -9.22 -14.17
C ALA A 167 11.20 -8.23 -13.38
N PHE A 168 11.02 -8.16 -12.06
CA PHE A 168 11.69 -7.20 -11.19
C PHE A 168 12.88 -7.85 -10.45
N PRO A 169 14.10 -7.30 -10.61
CA PRO A 169 15.29 -7.84 -9.97
C PRO A 169 15.24 -7.76 -8.45
N VAL A 170 15.76 -8.81 -7.81
CA VAL A 170 16.05 -8.88 -6.38
C VAL A 170 17.56 -8.84 -6.16
N ARG A 171 17.99 -8.46 -4.96
CA ARG A 171 19.39 -8.48 -4.54
C ARG A 171 19.91 -9.91 -4.46
N GLU A 172 21.22 -10.05 -4.52
CA GLU A 172 21.90 -11.34 -4.41
C GLU A 172 21.54 -12.03 -3.09
N GLY A 173 21.39 -13.36 -3.12
CA GLY A 173 21.00 -14.17 -1.95
C GLY A 173 19.49 -14.36 -1.78
N PHE A 174 18.64 -13.64 -2.50
CA PHE A 174 17.19 -13.81 -2.46
C PHE A 174 16.62 -14.52 -3.69
N GLU A 175 15.55 -15.29 -3.47
CA GLU A 175 14.73 -15.80 -4.55
C GLU A 175 13.82 -14.69 -5.12
N ARG A 176 13.41 -14.87 -6.38
CA ARG A 176 12.52 -13.94 -7.08
C ARG A 176 11.11 -14.02 -6.52
N TYR A 177 10.45 -12.87 -6.42
CA TYR A 177 8.99 -12.82 -6.33
C TYR A 177 8.36 -13.27 -7.65
N GLY A 178 7.09 -13.64 -7.59
CA GLY A 178 6.28 -13.95 -8.76
C GLY A 178 5.66 -15.32 -8.66
N ALA A 179 4.40 -15.35 -8.24
CA ALA A 179 3.61 -16.58 -8.22
C ALA A 179 2.13 -16.30 -8.49
N CYS A 180 1.39 -17.31 -8.92
CA CYS A 180 -0.05 -17.25 -9.11
C CYS A 180 -0.71 -18.42 -8.38
N ALA A 181 -1.62 -18.11 -7.45
CA ALA A 181 -2.42 -19.12 -6.76
C ALA A 181 -3.76 -19.30 -7.47
N PHE A 182 -4.18 -20.54 -7.65
CA PHE A 182 -5.42 -20.92 -8.32
C PHE A 182 -6.37 -21.62 -7.35
N PHE A 183 -7.65 -21.29 -7.43
CA PHE A 183 -8.69 -21.77 -6.54
C PHE A 183 -9.84 -22.39 -7.32
N ASP A 184 -10.43 -23.46 -6.80
CA ASP A 184 -11.60 -24.10 -7.39
C ASP A 184 -12.91 -23.33 -7.10
N ASN A 185 -14.05 -23.87 -7.56
CA ASN A 185 -15.38 -23.29 -7.28
C ASN A 185 -15.74 -23.29 -5.79
N ASN A 186 -15.12 -24.14 -4.98
CA ASN A 186 -15.28 -24.18 -3.53
C ASN A 186 -14.30 -23.24 -2.80
N ARG A 187 -13.56 -22.42 -3.55
CA ARG A 187 -12.51 -21.50 -3.07
C ARG A 187 -11.32 -22.21 -2.41
N GLN A 188 -11.12 -23.49 -2.69
CA GLN A 188 -9.98 -24.25 -2.19
C GLN A 188 -8.77 -24.00 -3.07
N LEU A 189 -7.61 -23.78 -2.44
CA LEU A 189 -6.35 -23.68 -3.16
C LEU A 189 -6.01 -25.02 -3.83
N ILE A 190 -5.87 -25.03 -5.15
CA ILE A 190 -5.64 -26.26 -5.92
C ILE A 190 -4.26 -26.36 -6.54
N ARG A 191 -3.61 -25.22 -6.83
CA ARG A 191 -2.24 -25.18 -7.35
C ARG A 191 -1.64 -23.79 -7.21
N ILE A 192 -0.31 -23.72 -7.21
CA ILE A 192 0.45 -22.47 -7.29
C ILE A 192 1.45 -22.60 -8.43
N TYR A 193 1.44 -21.61 -9.32
CA TYR A 193 2.47 -21.43 -10.34
C TYR A 193 3.55 -20.48 -9.82
N THR A 194 4.83 -20.85 -9.91
CA THR A 194 5.95 -19.95 -9.62
C THR A 194 6.65 -19.55 -10.92
N ALA A 195 6.79 -18.24 -11.13
CA ALA A 195 7.18 -17.70 -12.44
C ALA A 195 8.68 -17.75 -12.70
N TYR A 196 9.52 -17.81 -11.66
CA TYR A 196 10.98 -17.76 -11.80
C TYR A 196 11.59 -19.06 -12.34
N ASN A 197 10.87 -20.18 -12.22
CA ASN A 197 11.30 -21.51 -12.67
C ASN A 197 10.27 -22.15 -13.63
N ASP A 198 9.22 -21.41 -14.00
CA ASP A 198 8.11 -21.88 -14.84
C ASP A 198 7.48 -23.21 -14.33
N LYS A 199 7.20 -23.29 -13.02
CA LYS A 199 6.73 -24.53 -12.38
C LYS A 199 5.38 -24.38 -11.71
N THR A 200 4.50 -25.34 -11.96
CA THR A 200 3.26 -25.52 -11.21
C THR A 200 3.45 -26.55 -10.09
N HIS A 201 2.97 -26.19 -8.89
CA HIS A 201 3.02 -26.98 -7.67
C HIS A 201 1.60 -27.34 -7.26
N TYR A 202 1.44 -28.54 -6.73
CA TYR A 202 0.16 -29.08 -6.27
C TYR A 202 0.21 -29.43 -4.78
N PRO A 203 -0.93 -29.48 -4.09
CA PRO A 203 -1.02 -29.93 -2.70
C PRO A 203 -0.30 -31.26 -2.48
N ASN A 204 0.33 -31.41 -1.31
CA ASN A 204 1.13 -32.57 -0.89
C ASN A 204 2.44 -32.80 -1.65
N ALA A 205 2.77 -32.00 -2.67
CA ALA A 205 4.10 -32.06 -3.27
C ALA A 205 5.16 -31.56 -2.26
N PRO A 206 6.41 -32.10 -2.28
CA PRO A 206 7.48 -31.62 -1.39
C PRO A 206 7.78 -30.12 -1.50
N THR A 207 7.44 -29.53 -2.64
CA THR A 207 7.62 -28.09 -2.93
C THR A 207 6.44 -27.21 -2.53
N TRP A 208 5.37 -27.78 -1.97
CA TRP A 208 4.10 -27.08 -1.75
C TRP A 208 4.22 -25.90 -0.78
N GLU A 209 4.89 -26.12 0.35
CA GLU A 209 5.09 -25.06 1.36
C GLU A 209 5.96 -23.91 0.84
N ALA A 210 7.00 -24.23 0.07
CA ALA A 210 7.83 -23.21 -0.58
C ALA A 210 7.05 -22.40 -1.63
N ALA A 211 6.15 -23.05 -2.39
CA ALA A 211 5.29 -22.36 -3.35
C ALA A 211 4.28 -21.43 -2.65
N LYS A 212 3.67 -21.87 -1.54
CA LYS A 212 2.81 -21.02 -0.70
C LYS A 212 3.58 -19.85 -0.12
N TRP A 213 4.79 -20.07 0.37
CA TRP A 213 5.65 -19.01 0.88
C TRP A 213 5.97 -17.97 -0.20
N CYS A 214 6.41 -18.42 -1.39
CA CYS A 214 6.67 -17.54 -2.53
C CYS A 214 5.43 -16.70 -2.91
N TRP A 215 4.24 -17.31 -2.95
CA TRP A 215 3.00 -16.58 -3.24
C TRP A 215 2.65 -15.55 -2.16
N ARG A 216 2.75 -15.89 -0.88
CA ARG A 216 2.47 -14.95 0.23
C ARG A 216 3.46 -13.78 0.29
N CYS A 217 4.74 -14.03 0.08
CA CYS A 217 5.76 -12.98 -0.01
C CYS A 217 5.53 -12.08 -1.22
N SER A 218 5.21 -12.67 -2.38
CA SER A 218 4.86 -11.91 -3.58
C SER A 218 3.61 -11.06 -3.35
N LEU A 219 2.60 -11.60 -2.66
CA LEU A 219 1.37 -10.89 -2.37
C LEU A 219 1.66 -9.68 -1.47
N PHE A 220 2.36 -9.90 -0.36
CA PHE A 220 2.69 -8.82 0.57
C PHE A 220 3.54 -7.71 -0.08
N ALA A 221 4.58 -8.09 -0.84
CA ALA A 221 5.41 -7.14 -1.55
C ALA A 221 4.63 -6.39 -2.66
N GLY A 222 3.79 -7.08 -3.43
CA GLY A 222 2.96 -6.47 -4.46
C GLY A 222 1.92 -5.50 -3.89
N VAL A 223 1.22 -5.89 -2.83
CA VAL A 223 0.22 -5.04 -2.16
C VAL A 223 0.88 -3.81 -1.55
N THR A 224 1.99 -3.98 -0.83
CA THR A 224 2.66 -2.86 -0.15
C THR A 224 3.31 -1.89 -1.13
N VAL A 225 4.08 -2.39 -2.11
CA VAL A 225 4.88 -1.53 -2.99
C VAL A 225 4.07 -1.02 -4.19
N ALA A 226 3.29 -1.87 -4.85
CA ALA A 226 2.55 -1.49 -6.05
C ALA A 226 1.18 -0.89 -5.69
N ASP A 227 0.36 -1.59 -4.92
CA ASP A 227 -1.03 -1.16 -4.69
C ASP A 227 -1.11 0.00 -3.69
N HIS A 228 -0.45 -0.13 -2.56
CA HIS A 228 -0.50 0.87 -1.50
C HIS A 228 0.37 2.08 -1.82
N LEU A 229 1.69 1.89 -1.94
CA LEU A 229 2.60 3.01 -2.18
C LEU A 229 2.44 3.61 -3.60
N GLY A 230 2.48 2.79 -4.64
CA GLY A 230 2.38 3.25 -6.03
C GLY A 230 0.99 3.79 -6.39
N SER A 231 -0.05 2.97 -6.25
CA SER A 231 -1.39 3.26 -6.77
C SER A 231 -2.16 4.25 -5.89
N VAL A 232 -2.13 4.08 -4.56
CA VAL A 232 -2.85 4.96 -3.64
C VAL A 232 -2.05 6.21 -3.34
N HIS A 233 -0.87 6.07 -2.71
CA HIS A 233 -0.12 7.23 -2.22
C HIS A 233 0.44 8.09 -3.35
N TYR A 234 1.25 7.52 -4.24
CA TYR A 234 1.98 8.31 -5.24
C TYR A 234 1.20 8.65 -6.50
N LEU A 235 0.09 7.96 -6.78
CA LEU A 235 -0.83 8.35 -7.84
C LEU A 235 -2.10 9.00 -7.28
N ALA A 236 -3.03 8.22 -6.72
CA ALA A 236 -4.39 8.70 -6.49
C ALA A 236 -4.48 9.85 -5.48
N SER A 237 -3.93 9.67 -4.28
CA SER A 237 -3.98 10.69 -3.23
C SER A 237 -3.13 11.91 -3.59
N ASN A 238 -1.97 11.68 -4.23
CA ASN A 238 -1.07 12.74 -4.68
C ASN A 238 -1.70 13.65 -5.75
N LEU A 239 -2.38 13.06 -6.75
CA LEU A 239 -3.15 13.80 -7.75
C LEU A 239 -4.26 14.61 -7.09
N LEU A 240 -5.00 13.97 -6.17
CA LEU A 240 -6.13 14.59 -5.48
C LEU A 240 -5.67 15.80 -4.66
N VAL A 241 -4.67 15.66 -3.78
CA VAL A 241 -4.17 16.78 -2.96
C VAL A 241 -3.58 17.90 -3.80
N THR A 242 -2.82 17.56 -4.85
CA THR A 242 -2.15 18.56 -5.71
C THR A 242 -3.16 19.37 -6.51
N ALA A 243 -4.02 18.71 -7.29
CA ALA A 243 -5.02 19.41 -8.10
C ALA A 243 -5.96 20.24 -7.22
N THR A 244 -6.37 19.70 -6.07
CA THR A 244 -7.29 20.38 -5.15
C THR A 244 -6.68 21.65 -4.56
N ARG A 245 -5.41 21.61 -4.15
CA ARG A 245 -4.74 22.78 -3.53
C ARG A 245 -4.24 23.81 -4.52
N GLU A 246 -3.92 23.39 -5.75
CA GLU A 246 -3.40 24.32 -6.76
C GLU A 246 -4.51 24.99 -7.59
N GLN A 247 -5.69 24.36 -7.71
CA GLN A 247 -6.72 24.80 -8.66
C GLN A 247 -8.02 25.28 -8.01
N LEU A 248 -8.27 24.98 -6.73
CA LEU A 248 -9.51 25.36 -6.05
C LEU A 248 -9.24 26.43 -4.97
N PRO A 249 -9.95 27.58 -5.01
CA PRO A 249 -9.85 28.60 -3.97
C PRO A 249 -10.21 28.07 -2.57
N PRO A 250 -9.66 28.63 -1.48
CA PRO A 250 -9.90 28.13 -0.12
C PRO A 250 -11.38 28.03 0.26
N GLU A 251 -12.18 29.05 -0.07
CA GLU A 251 -13.60 29.11 0.26
C GLU A 251 -14.50 28.31 -0.71
N HIS A 252 -13.92 27.74 -1.77
CA HIS A 252 -14.69 27.06 -2.81
C HIS A 252 -15.45 25.85 -2.24
N PRO A 253 -16.76 25.67 -2.52
CA PRO A 253 -17.53 24.54 -1.99
C PRO A 253 -16.92 23.18 -2.34
N PHE A 254 -16.43 23.01 -3.57
CA PHE A 254 -15.77 21.77 -3.96
C PHE A 254 -14.43 21.53 -3.22
N ARG A 255 -13.69 22.61 -2.87
CA ARG A 255 -12.49 22.51 -2.02
C ARG A 255 -12.87 21.96 -0.65
N ARG A 256 -13.92 22.51 -0.05
CA ARG A 256 -14.44 22.11 1.27
C ARG A 256 -14.89 20.64 1.30
N LEU A 257 -15.54 20.15 0.24
CA LEU A 257 -15.90 18.73 0.11
C LEU A 257 -14.68 17.80 0.15
N LEU A 258 -13.61 18.18 -0.55
CA LEU A 258 -12.42 17.33 -0.72
C LEU A 258 -11.44 17.40 0.45
N THR A 259 -11.45 18.48 1.25
CA THR A 259 -10.47 18.70 2.34
C THR A 259 -10.34 17.52 3.31
N PRO A 260 -11.43 16.91 3.81
CA PRO A 260 -11.30 15.75 4.70
C PRO A 260 -10.59 14.54 4.06
N PHE A 261 -10.65 14.41 2.73
CA PHE A 261 -10.11 13.29 1.96
C PHE A 261 -8.67 13.49 1.49
N ILE A 262 -8.11 14.68 1.71
CA ILE A 262 -6.69 14.98 1.39
C ILE A 262 -5.88 15.37 2.64
N TYR A 263 -6.51 15.37 3.81
CA TYR A 263 -5.89 15.78 5.06
C TYR A 263 -4.69 14.88 5.40
N GLY A 264 -3.52 15.49 5.60
CA GLY A 264 -2.27 14.79 5.94
C GLY A 264 -1.63 14.00 4.79
N THR A 265 -2.22 14.03 3.59
CA THR A 265 -1.73 13.28 2.42
C THR A 265 -0.35 13.77 1.98
N ALA A 266 -0.13 15.09 1.95
CA ALA A 266 1.15 15.62 1.48
C ALA A 266 2.28 15.31 2.48
N ASP A 267 1.98 15.37 3.79
CA ASP A 267 2.96 15.03 4.82
C ASP A 267 3.37 13.56 4.73
N VAL A 268 2.41 12.63 4.73
CA VAL A 268 2.74 11.19 4.69
C VAL A 268 3.42 10.79 3.37
N ASN A 269 3.04 11.39 2.24
CA ASN A 269 3.67 11.11 0.95
C ASN A 269 5.11 11.66 0.89
N ARG A 270 5.36 12.84 1.47
CA ARG A 270 6.71 13.37 1.65
C ARG A 270 7.51 12.45 2.56
N ASP A 271 6.98 12.03 3.70
CA ASP A 271 7.72 11.21 4.65
C ASP A 271 8.06 9.84 4.03
N ALA A 272 7.15 9.27 3.23
CA ALA A 272 7.44 8.12 2.39
C ALA A 272 8.57 8.40 1.37
N TYR A 273 8.57 9.57 0.73
CA TYR A 273 9.66 9.98 -0.17
C TYR A 273 10.99 10.16 0.54
N VAL A 274 11.04 10.57 1.80
CA VAL A 274 12.31 10.84 2.50
C VAL A 274 12.83 9.60 3.25
N LEU A 275 11.95 8.78 3.83
CA LEU A 275 12.36 7.67 4.69
C LEU A 275 12.14 6.29 4.05
N LEU A 276 11.05 6.11 3.30
CA LEU A 276 10.58 4.79 2.88
C LEU A 276 11.11 4.38 1.50
N SER A 277 10.81 5.17 0.47
CA SER A 277 11.02 4.85 -0.95
C SER A 277 12.39 5.21 -1.55
N PRO A 278 13.28 6.00 -0.92
CA PRO A 278 14.63 6.25 -1.45
C PRO A 278 15.48 5.00 -1.56
N LYS A 279 16.56 5.13 -2.35
CA LYS A 279 17.62 4.12 -2.35
C LYS A 279 18.19 4.02 -0.95
N GLN A 280 18.23 2.80 -0.41
CA GLN A 280 18.62 2.51 0.98
C GLN A 280 17.66 3.08 2.04
N GLY A 281 16.46 3.53 1.66
CA GLY A 281 15.35 3.77 2.56
C GLY A 281 14.72 2.46 3.07
N LEU A 282 13.71 2.59 3.93
CA LEU A 282 13.12 1.46 4.65
C LEU A 282 12.56 0.39 3.70
N ALA A 283 11.79 0.75 2.66
CA ALA A 283 11.23 -0.23 1.73
C ALA A 283 12.33 -0.98 0.94
N HIS A 284 13.40 -0.27 0.54
CA HIS A 284 14.52 -0.91 -0.14
C HIS A 284 15.25 -1.89 0.77
N ARG A 285 15.32 -1.64 2.08
CA ARG A 285 15.94 -2.58 3.04
C ARG A 285 15.03 -3.75 3.41
N THR A 286 13.73 -3.48 3.57
CA THR A 286 12.72 -4.48 3.97
C THR A 286 12.47 -5.50 2.87
N PHE A 287 12.24 -5.07 1.63
CA PHE A 287 11.98 -6.00 0.52
C PHE A 287 13.27 -6.43 -0.16
N ALA A 288 13.27 -7.62 -0.77
CA ALA A 288 14.41 -8.22 -1.45
C ALA A 288 14.77 -7.54 -2.78
N PHE A 289 13.93 -6.65 -3.32
CA PHE A 289 14.16 -6.00 -4.61
C PHE A 289 15.53 -5.29 -4.67
N THR A 290 16.20 -5.29 -5.82
CA THR A 290 17.17 -4.21 -6.07
C THR A 290 16.41 -2.88 -6.11
N TYR A 291 17.11 -1.76 -5.95
CA TYR A 291 16.42 -0.46 -6.00
C TYR A 291 15.64 -0.25 -7.30
N ASP A 292 16.23 -0.64 -8.44
CA ASP A 292 15.54 -0.62 -9.74
C ASP A 292 14.29 -1.53 -9.73
N GLY A 293 14.39 -2.75 -9.20
CA GLY A 293 13.25 -3.65 -9.07
C GLY A 293 12.12 -3.07 -8.23
N MET A 294 12.45 -2.37 -7.13
CA MET A 294 11.48 -1.71 -6.27
C MET A 294 10.77 -0.56 -6.99
N VAL A 295 11.53 0.30 -7.68
CA VAL A 295 10.97 1.42 -8.47
C VAL A 295 10.06 0.89 -9.57
N ARG A 296 10.46 -0.18 -10.28
CA ARG A 296 9.63 -0.81 -11.31
C ARG A 296 8.36 -1.43 -10.72
N CYS A 297 8.42 -2.05 -9.55
CA CYS A 297 7.25 -2.57 -8.84
C CYS A 297 6.27 -1.44 -8.46
N LEU A 298 6.79 -0.33 -7.93
CA LEU A 298 6.02 0.86 -7.60
C LEU A 298 5.33 1.46 -8.83
N LEU A 299 6.05 1.63 -9.94
CA LEU A 299 5.49 2.12 -11.20
C LEU A 299 4.47 1.14 -11.80
N LYS A 300 4.61 -0.17 -11.54
CA LYS A 300 3.61 -1.15 -11.95
C LYS A 300 2.26 -0.92 -11.28
N GLY A 301 2.26 -0.45 -10.03
CA GLY A 301 1.05 0.02 -9.36
C GLY A 301 0.34 1.12 -10.14
N VAL A 302 1.08 2.15 -10.55
CA VAL A 302 0.56 3.25 -11.37
C VAL A 302 -0.06 2.75 -12.67
N GLU A 303 0.55 1.75 -13.32
CA GLU A 303 0.01 1.12 -14.53
C GLU A 303 -1.28 0.32 -14.32
N PHE A 304 -1.55 -0.18 -13.10
CA PHE A 304 -2.78 -0.93 -12.81
C PHE A 304 -4.00 -0.02 -12.67
N VAL A 305 -3.82 1.25 -12.31
CA VAL A 305 -4.94 2.13 -11.99
C VAL A 305 -5.79 2.41 -13.23
N ARG A 306 -7.11 2.23 -13.05
CA ARG A 306 -8.14 2.55 -14.05
C ARG A 306 -9.22 3.38 -13.37
N LEU A 307 -9.70 4.40 -14.07
CA LEU A 307 -10.83 5.19 -13.60
C LEU A 307 -12.14 4.45 -13.88
N GLN A 308 -12.64 3.75 -12.89
CA GLN A 308 -13.86 2.97 -12.95
C GLN A 308 -14.62 3.01 -11.63
N THR A 309 -15.92 2.76 -11.68
CA THR A 309 -16.70 2.56 -10.45
C THR A 309 -16.27 1.26 -9.78
N PHE A 310 -16.56 1.12 -8.50
CA PHE A 310 -16.23 -0.13 -7.79
C PHE A 310 -16.97 -1.34 -8.40
N SER A 311 -18.22 -1.15 -8.81
CA SER A 311 -19.00 -2.19 -9.49
C SER A 311 -18.40 -2.59 -10.85
N GLU A 312 -17.93 -1.61 -11.65
CA GLU A 312 -17.22 -1.89 -12.90
C GLU A 312 -15.92 -2.69 -12.65
N ALA A 313 -15.17 -2.37 -11.59
CA ALA A 313 -13.97 -3.10 -11.22
C ALA A 313 -14.25 -4.57 -10.87
N LEU A 314 -15.28 -4.84 -10.05
CA LEU A 314 -15.70 -6.20 -9.69
C LEU A 314 -16.18 -6.98 -10.91
N ALA A 315 -16.90 -6.34 -11.83
CA ALA A 315 -17.35 -6.97 -13.07
C ALA A 315 -16.17 -7.31 -14.00
N ALA A 316 -15.17 -6.42 -14.12
CA ALA A 316 -13.96 -6.66 -14.89
C ALA A 316 -13.14 -7.84 -14.32
N ALA A 317 -13.08 -7.96 -13.00
CA ALA A 317 -12.45 -9.10 -12.32
C ALA A 317 -13.29 -10.38 -12.36
N GLY A 318 -14.57 -10.33 -12.75
CA GLY A 318 -15.50 -11.46 -12.70
C GLY A 318 -15.86 -11.90 -11.28
N THR A 319 -15.70 -11.04 -10.28
CA THR A 319 -15.98 -11.32 -8.87
C THR A 319 -17.29 -10.72 -8.37
N ASN A 320 -18.00 -9.98 -9.23
CA ASN A 320 -19.30 -9.39 -8.91
C ASN A 320 -20.37 -10.42 -8.51
N SER A 321 -20.27 -11.67 -8.97
CA SER A 321 -21.19 -12.74 -8.63
C SER A 321 -20.99 -13.32 -7.23
N LEU A 322 -19.83 -13.09 -6.59
CA LEU A 322 -19.53 -13.62 -5.27
C LEU A 322 -20.36 -12.98 -4.14
N ARG A 323 -20.87 -11.75 -4.37
CA ARG A 323 -21.85 -11.05 -3.51
C ARG A 323 -21.49 -11.20 -2.01
N ASP A 324 -22.46 -11.61 -1.19
CA ASP A 324 -22.41 -11.66 0.27
C ASP A 324 -21.29 -12.57 0.81
N GLU A 325 -20.76 -13.50 0.01
CA GLU A 325 -19.67 -14.37 0.41
C GLU A 325 -18.27 -13.79 0.14
N PHE A 326 -18.21 -12.54 -0.33
CA PHE A 326 -16.97 -11.83 -0.63
C PHE A 326 -17.00 -10.43 0.01
N PRO A 327 -16.53 -10.30 1.26
CA PRO A 327 -16.62 -9.06 2.03
C PRO A 327 -16.05 -7.83 1.31
N TYR A 328 -14.98 -8.01 0.53
CA TYR A 328 -14.41 -6.93 -0.29
C TYR A 328 -15.45 -6.34 -1.26
N ALA A 329 -16.26 -7.16 -1.91
CA ALA A 329 -17.34 -6.68 -2.76
C ALA A 329 -18.49 -6.08 -1.95
N THR A 330 -18.97 -6.78 -0.92
CA THR A 330 -20.12 -6.35 -0.11
C THR A 330 -19.88 -4.99 0.55
N ASP A 331 -18.80 -4.87 1.31
CA ASP A 331 -18.49 -3.67 2.09
C ASP A 331 -18.01 -2.53 1.18
N GLY A 332 -17.25 -2.88 0.14
CA GLY A 332 -16.77 -1.91 -0.85
C GLY A 332 -17.91 -1.29 -1.65
N LEU A 333 -18.90 -2.08 -2.08
CA LEU A 333 -20.09 -1.55 -2.78
C LEU A 333 -20.89 -0.64 -1.87
N ALA A 334 -21.15 -1.06 -0.63
CA ALA A 334 -21.89 -0.26 0.34
C ALA A 334 -21.20 1.10 0.61
N LEU A 335 -19.88 1.10 0.83
CA LEU A 335 -19.13 2.34 1.02
C LEU A 335 -19.14 3.21 -0.24
N TYR A 336 -18.97 2.62 -1.43
CA TYR A 336 -18.96 3.36 -2.69
C TYR A 336 -20.31 4.06 -2.92
N GLU A 337 -21.43 3.37 -2.70
CA GLU A 337 -22.78 3.94 -2.81
C GLU A 337 -23.00 5.12 -1.85
N ILE A 338 -22.53 5.00 -0.60
CA ILE A 338 -22.61 6.08 0.40
C ILE A 338 -21.82 7.30 -0.08
N LEU A 339 -20.59 7.10 -0.56
CA LEU A 339 -19.74 8.19 -1.05
C LEU A 339 -20.32 8.83 -2.31
N GLU A 340 -20.87 8.04 -3.23
CA GLU A 340 -21.51 8.55 -4.44
C GLU A 340 -22.70 9.42 -4.12
N LYS A 341 -23.60 8.93 -3.25
CA LYS A 341 -24.75 9.69 -2.77
C LYS A 341 -24.31 10.98 -2.08
N TYR A 342 -23.30 10.90 -1.20
CA TYR A 342 -22.78 12.07 -0.49
C TYR A 342 -22.27 13.15 -1.44
N VAL A 343 -21.46 12.78 -2.45
CA VAL A 343 -20.95 13.72 -3.45
C VAL A 343 -22.09 14.34 -4.26
N ARG A 344 -23.04 13.51 -4.71
CA ARG A 344 -24.20 13.94 -5.50
C ARG A 344 -25.05 14.95 -4.75
N ASP A 345 -25.41 14.65 -3.51
CA ASP A 345 -26.22 15.52 -2.67
C ASP A 345 -25.48 16.83 -2.35
N TYR A 346 -24.18 16.75 -2.05
CA TYR A 346 -23.37 17.95 -1.77
C TYR A 346 -23.29 18.87 -2.98
N LEU A 347 -23.03 18.32 -4.18
CA LEU A 347 -22.98 19.12 -5.40
C LEU A 347 -24.34 19.72 -5.75
N ALA A 348 -25.45 19.03 -5.48
CA ALA A 348 -26.79 19.57 -5.71
C ALA A 348 -27.09 20.82 -4.85
N ILE A 349 -26.51 20.92 -3.65
CA ILE A 349 -26.68 22.09 -2.77
C ILE A 349 -25.95 23.33 -3.32
N TYR A 350 -24.70 23.15 -3.75
CA TYR A 350 -23.82 24.28 -4.11
C TYR A 350 -23.79 24.60 -5.60
N PHE A 351 -24.22 23.65 -6.44
CA PHE A 351 -24.22 23.75 -7.90
C PHE A 351 -25.56 23.25 -8.48
N PRO A 352 -26.68 23.93 -8.16
CA PRO A 352 -27.98 23.58 -8.73
C PRO A 352 -27.94 23.64 -10.26
N ASP A 353 -28.85 22.91 -10.90
CA ASP A 353 -28.98 22.82 -12.36
C ASP A 353 -27.69 22.37 -13.09
N ASN A 354 -26.86 21.55 -12.41
CA ASN A 354 -25.59 21.03 -12.92
C ASN A 354 -24.58 22.12 -13.30
N THR A 355 -24.63 23.28 -12.65
CA THR A 355 -23.70 24.40 -12.90
C THR A 355 -22.23 24.08 -12.60
N SER A 356 -21.94 22.98 -11.90
CA SER A 356 -20.59 22.50 -11.57
C SER A 356 -19.71 22.27 -12.80
N VAL A 357 -20.28 21.90 -13.95
CA VAL A 357 -19.52 21.67 -15.19
C VAL A 357 -19.02 22.97 -15.83
N ALA A 358 -19.69 24.09 -15.52
CA ALA A 358 -19.34 25.41 -16.01
C ALA A 358 -18.42 26.18 -15.04
N ASP A 359 -18.26 25.70 -13.80
CA ASP A 359 -17.42 26.34 -12.79
C ASP A 359 -15.94 26.39 -13.24
N PRO A 360 -15.32 27.57 -13.32
CA PRO A 360 -13.95 27.70 -13.80
C PRO A 360 -12.92 26.93 -12.96
N SER A 361 -13.08 26.91 -11.63
CA SER A 361 -12.13 26.25 -10.71
C SER A 361 -12.20 24.73 -10.86
N ILE A 362 -13.42 24.18 -10.97
CA ILE A 362 -13.65 22.75 -11.24
C ILE A 362 -13.06 22.35 -12.60
N ARG A 363 -13.23 23.19 -13.63
CA ARG A 363 -12.65 22.91 -14.96
C ARG A 363 -11.12 22.93 -14.92
N HIS A 364 -10.49 23.85 -14.19
CA HIS A 364 -9.04 23.85 -13.98
C HIS A 364 -8.57 22.62 -13.20
N TRP A 365 -9.29 22.25 -12.13
CA TRP A 365 -9.03 21.04 -11.36
C TRP A 365 -9.08 19.78 -12.23
N TRP A 366 -10.13 19.63 -13.05
CA TRP A 366 -10.30 18.51 -13.98
C TRP A 366 -9.18 18.46 -15.03
N SER A 367 -8.82 19.63 -15.58
CA SER A 367 -7.72 19.74 -16.54
C SER A 367 -6.37 19.38 -15.92
N ALA A 368 -6.14 19.73 -14.65
CA ALA A 368 -4.91 19.40 -13.94
C ALA A 368 -4.78 17.88 -13.76
N LEU A 369 -5.85 17.18 -13.36
CA LEU A 369 -5.87 15.72 -13.28
C LEU A 369 -5.56 15.07 -14.62
N THR A 370 -6.20 15.53 -15.69
CA THR A 370 -6.02 14.99 -17.05
C THR A 370 -4.58 15.18 -17.55
N LYS A 371 -3.97 16.33 -17.23
CA LYS A 371 -2.58 16.64 -17.62
C LYS A 371 -1.57 15.82 -16.84
N GLN A 372 -1.78 15.65 -15.53
CA GLN A 372 -0.84 14.94 -14.65
C GLN A 372 -0.93 13.41 -14.80
N ALA A 373 -2.11 12.89 -15.17
CA ALA A 373 -2.33 11.46 -15.32
C ALA A 373 -3.10 11.13 -16.61
N PRO A 374 -2.47 11.33 -17.79
CA PRO A 374 -3.12 11.12 -19.09
C PRO A 374 -3.59 9.66 -19.28
N ASN A 375 -2.91 8.70 -18.64
CA ASN A 375 -3.23 7.28 -18.73
C ASN A 375 -4.54 6.90 -18.01
N LEU A 376 -5.11 7.77 -17.18
CA LEU A 376 -6.42 7.53 -16.55
C LEU A 376 -7.58 7.61 -17.56
N GLY A 377 -7.35 8.14 -18.76
CA GLY A 377 -8.37 8.20 -19.81
C GLY A 377 -9.50 9.18 -19.54
N LEU A 378 -9.26 10.21 -18.70
CA LEU A 378 -10.22 11.26 -18.42
C LEU A 378 -10.58 12.03 -19.70
N LYS A 379 -11.84 11.96 -20.09
CA LYS A 379 -12.41 12.77 -21.18
C LYS A 379 -12.66 14.21 -20.68
N PRO A 380 -12.86 15.19 -21.58
CA PRO A 380 -13.30 16.53 -21.17
C PRO A 380 -14.56 16.46 -20.28
N LEU A 381 -14.60 17.31 -19.24
CA LEU A 381 -15.78 17.44 -18.38
C LEU A 381 -16.92 18.05 -19.18
N GLN A 382 -18.02 17.32 -19.28
CA GLN A 382 -19.25 17.67 -20.01
C GLN A 382 -20.50 17.52 -19.16
N THR A 383 -20.51 16.59 -18.20
CA THR A 383 -21.67 16.31 -17.34
C THR A 383 -21.29 16.29 -15.86
N ALA A 384 -22.25 16.66 -15.00
CA ALA A 384 -22.06 16.57 -13.55
C ALA A 384 -21.82 15.12 -13.09
N GLU A 385 -22.37 14.14 -13.81
CA GLU A 385 -22.16 12.72 -13.54
C GLU A 385 -20.68 12.31 -13.68
N GLN A 386 -19.95 12.86 -14.66
CA GLN A 386 -18.52 12.63 -14.77
C GLN A 386 -17.77 13.16 -13.54
N LEU A 387 -18.15 14.34 -13.04
CA LEU A 387 -17.56 14.92 -11.85
C LEU A 387 -17.86 14.08 -10.61
N ILE A 388 -19.11 13.65 -10.43
CA ILE A 388 -19.54 12.80 -9.31
C ILE A 388 -18.71 11.51 -9.32
N ARG A 389 -18.70 10.79 -10.44
CA ARG A 389 -17.97 9.52 -10.59
C ARG A 389 -16.48 9.65 -10.27
N VAL A 390 -15.80 10.67 -10.80
CA VAL A 390 -14.36 10.88 -10.56
C VAL A 390 -14.10 11.23 -9.10
N THR A 391 -14.90 12.12 -8.53
CA THR A 391 -14.78 12.54 -7.13
C THR A 391 -14.98 11.35 -6.20
N THR A 392 -16.03 10.56 -6.42
CA THR A 392 -16.32 9.34 -5.66
C THR A 392 -15.20 8.31 -5.79
N HIS A 393 -14.66 8.10 -6.99
CA HIS A 393 -13.53 7.19 -7.20
C HIS A 393 -12.34 7.59 -6.32
N PHE A 394 -11.90 8.86 -6.38
CA PHE A 394 -10.78 9.33 -5.56
C PHE A 394 -11.08 9.22 -4.06
N MET A 395 -12.28 9.62 -3.62
CA MET A 395 -12.68 9.52 -2.22
C MET A 395 -12.69 8.07 -1.71
N PHE A 396 -13.19 7.13 -2.52
CA PHE A 396 -13.16 5.71 -2.20
C PHE A 396 -11.72 5.18 -2.16
N THR A 397 -10.87 5.58 -3.11
CA THR A 397 -9.48 5.12 -3.18
C THR A 397 -8.68 5.54 -1.94
N VAL A 398 -8.81 6.79 -1.49
CA VAL A 398 -8.05 7.30 -0.33
C VAL A 398 -8.66 6.92 1.03
N THR A 399 -9.81 6.24 1.03
CA THR A 399 -10.46 5.76 2.26
C THR A 399 -10.56 4.24 2.26
N GLY A 400 -11.61 3.68 1.63
CA GLY A 400 -11.88 2.24 1.62
C GLY A 400 -10.74 1.42 1.01
N PHE A 401 -10.27 1.78 -0.18
CA PHE A 401 -9.21 1.02 -0.82
C PHE A 401 -7.86 1.17 -0.09
N HIS A 402 -7.53 2.39 0.36
CA HIS A 402 -6.36 2.62 1.22
C HIS A 402 -6.40 1.72 2.48
N GLY A 403 -7.57 1.56 3.11
CA GLY A 403 -7.76 0.62 4.22
C GLY A 403 -7.49 -0.83 3.82
N GLN A 404 -8.02 -1.29 2.68
CA GLN A 404 -7.82 -2.66 2.17
C GLN A 404 -6.33 -2.99 1.96
N VAL A 405 -5.55 -2.05 1.42
CA VAL A 405 -4.14 -2.30 1.06
C VAL A 405 -3.14 -1.85 2.14
N GLY A 406 -3.59 -1.08 3.14
CA GLY A 406 -2.74 -0.48 4.17
C GLY A 406 -2.82 -1.14 5.55
N ASP A 407 -3.88 -1.89 5.88
CA ASP A 407 -3.99 -2.61 7.16
C ASP A 407 -3.18 -3.92 7.14
N VAL A 408 -1.85 -3.78 7.16
CA VAL A 408 -0.90 -4.90 7.04
C VAL A 408 -0.51 -5.53 8.38
N VAL A 409 -0.82 -4.87 9.51
CA VAL A 409 -0.37 -5.28 10.85
C VAL A 409 -0.91 -6.66 11.25
N ALA A 410 -2.11 -7.02 10.77
CA ALA A 410 -2.68 -8.34 11.00
C ALA A 410 -1.87 -9.48 10.34
N TYR A 411 -1.00 -9.16 9.37
CA TYR A 411 -0.26 -10.13 8.56
C TYR A 411 1.22 -10.21 8.96
N THR A 412 1.80 -9.12 9.44
CA THR A 412 3.26 -9.02 9.68
C THR A 412 3.70 -9.39 11.11
N ARG A 413 2.77 -9.68 12.02
CA ARG A 413 3.07 -10.07 13.41
C ARG A 413 3.63 -11.49 13.54
N ASP A 414 3.28 -12.36 12.61
CA ASP A 414 3.83 -13.71 12.52
C ASP A 414 4.76 -13.77 11.30
N PRO A 415 6.09 -13.90 11.49
CA PRO A 415 7.05 -14.01 10.39
C PRO A 415 6.80 -15.22 9.48
N ALA A 416 6.04 -16.22 9.93
CA ALA A 416 5.64 -17.35 9.10
C ALA A 416 4.40 -17.06 8.25
N PHE A 417 3.70 -15.93 8.45
CA PHE A 417 2.46 -15.60 7.75
C PHE A 417 2.67 -14.87 6.43
N VAL A 418 3.37 -13.76 6.40
CA VAL A 418 3.87 -13.15 5.15
C VAL A 418 5.30 -12.69 5.37
N GLY A 419 6.13 -12.76 4.33
CA GLY A 419 7.52 -12.33 4.41
C GLY A 419 7.83 -11.21 3.43
N ALA A 420 8.67 -10.27 3.85
CA ALA A 420 9.19 -9.26 2.96
C ALA A 420 10.26 -9.80 2.02
N LYS A 421 10.99 -10.87 2.38
CA LYS A 421 12.09 -11.47 1.60
C LYS A 421 11.87 -12.97 1.42
N ILE A 422 12.37 -13.53 0.32
CA ILE A 422 12.33 -14.98 0.06
C ILE A 422 13.77 -15.49 0.04
N ARG A 423 14.11 -16.35 1.01
CA ARG A 423 15.41 -17.04 1.07
C ARG A 423 15.23 -18.50 0.71
N ALA A 424 16.21 -19.06 0.01
CA ALA A 424 16.16 -20.44 -0.43
C ALA A 424 16.01 -21.41 0.76
N GLY A 425 15.04 -22.32 0.65
CA GLY A 425 14.75 -23.31 1.69
C GLY A 425 14.06 -22.76 2.96
N GLN A 426 13.67 -21.49 2.98
CA GLN A 426 12.98 -20.88 4.12
C GLN A 426 11.49 -20.67 3.82
N THR A 427 10.66 -20.83 4.85
CA THR A 427 9.21 -20.55 4.81
C THR A 427 8.77 -19.61 5.94
N ILE A 428 9.73 -18.86 6.47
CA ILE A 428 9.60 -17.86 7.53
C ILE A 428 10.48 -16.66 7.15
N GLY A 429 10.05 -15.45 7.51
CA GLY A 429 10.85 -14.24 7.35
C GLY A 429 12.18 -14.33 8.10
N ASP A 430 13.21 -13.66 7.60
CA ASP A 430 14.45 -13.47 8.36
C ASP A 430 14.24 -12.43 9.47
N VAL A 431 15.25 -12.25 10.33
CA VAL A 431 15.16 -11.36 11.51
C VAL A 431 15.10 -9.88 11.11
N GLN A 432 15.61 -9.52 9.93
CA GLN A 432 15.59 -8.15 9.41
C GLN A 432 14.27 -7.79 8.72
N SER A 433 13.49 -8.80 8.29
CA SER A 433 12.17 -8.66 7.67
C SER A 433 11.11 -8.38 8.73
#